data_AF-A0A1Z9NM37-F1
#
_entry.id   AF-A0A1Z9NM37-F1
#
_cell.length_a   1.000
_cell.length_b   1.000
_cell.length_c   1.000
_cell.angle_alpha   90.00
_cell.angle_beta   90.00
_cell.angle_gamma   90.00
#
_symmetry.space_group_name_H-M   'P 1'
#
loop_
_entity.id
_entity.type
_entity.pdbx_description
1 polymer ?
#
loop_
_entity_poly.entity_id
_entity_poly.type
_entity_poly.pdbx_seq_one_letter_code
_entity_poly.pdbx_strand_id
1 'polypeptide(L)'
;MSEVSIVIPTYNESENIVNVLNEIELKLAGHNYEIIVVDDNSPDGTSELVKKRSIENRNILCIRRTWKKGLSSAVVEGVALSSKELICVMDGDGQHDPKDIIKMIEHKNAYDLDLVSGSRFLNLSSEIALSKNRKSLSDAGISFANSFLKKKLTDPMTGLFLIKKSIIENIQDRLYKDGFKILFDILMLNRTLKSDEVQINFRPRVAGDSKLNISTIFNMLGQIVENVTKGLLPASFFVFAIVGSVGVVIHISILSFLLLSFGFVVANAISTFIAMTSNYFLNNYLTFHNLHKTFSERLSGLIKYSFTNSFSILANIGVASQFYINNFSEISSALIGILAGLILNYFLSLNLVFKK
;
A
#
# COMPACT_ATOMS: atom_id res chain seq x y z
N MET A 1 -22.76 -13.31 -24.56
CA MET A 1 -22.66 -13.42 -23.10
C MET A 1 -21.27 -13.01 -22.69
N SER A 2 -21.15 -12.20 -21.65
CA SER A 2 -19.84 -11.76 -21.15
C SER A 2 -19.19 -12.87 -20.32
N GLU A 3 -17.86 -12.98 -20.39
CA GLU A 3 -17.07 -13.85 -19.52
C GLU A 3 -16.11 -13.03 -18.66
N VAL A 4 -16.07 -13.29 -17.36
CA VAL A 4 -15.22 -12.51 -16.42
C VAL A 4 -14.87 -13.29 -15.16
N SER A 5 -13.62 -13.18 -14.72
CA SER A 5 -13.18 -13.63 -13.39
C SER A 5 -13.13 -12.45 -12.44
N ILE A 6 -13.89 -12.50 -11.36
CA ILE A 6 -13.96 -11.44 -10.34
C ILE A 6 -13.02 -11.81 -9.21
N VAL A 7 -11.91 -11.07 -9.07
CA VAL A 7 -10.92 -11.27 -8.02
C VAL A 7 -11.21 -10.30 -6.87
N ILE A 8 -11.48 -10.84 -5.68
CA ILE A 8 -11.84 -10.09 -4.48
C ILE A 8 -10.79 -10.37 -3.39
N PRO A 9 -9.80 -9.47 -3.21
CA PRO A 9 -8.87 -9.58 -2.10
C PRO A 9 -9.56 -9.19 -0.79
N THR A 10 -9.38 -9.97 0.28
CA THR A 10 -10.05 -9.73 1.57
C THR A 10 -9.08 -9.77 2.76
N TYR A 11 -9.35 -8.88 3.72
CA TYR A 11 -8.77 -8.93 5.06
C TYR A 11 -9.75 -8.29 6.05
N ASN A 12 -10.28 -9.07 7.00
CA ASN A 12 -11.33 -8.63 7.94
C ASN A 12 -12.63 -8.14 7.26
N GLU A 13 -13.23 -8.96 6.38
CA GLU A 13 -14.43 -8.62 5.62
C GLU A 13 -15.63 -9.54 5.93
N SER A 14 -15.62 -10.22 7.08
CA SER A 14 -16.65 -11.22 7.45
C SER A 14 -18.07 -10.64 7.46
N GLU A 15 -18.23 -9.36 7.80
CA GLU A 15 -19.53 -8.68 7.84
C GLU A 15 -20.10 -8.36 6.44
N ASN A 16 -19.23 -8.21 5.43
CA ASN A 16 -19.62 -7.74 4.10
C ASN A 16 -19.62 -8.86 3.04
N ILE A 17 -18.65 -9.78 3.13
CA ILE A 17 -18.28 -10.67 2.02
C ILE A 17 -19.45 -11.53 1.51
N VAL A 18 -20.31 -12.04 2.41
CA VAL A 18 -21.45 -12.89 2.01
C VAL A 18 -22.46 -12.09 1.19
N ASN A 19 -22.74 -10.84 1.58
CA ASN A 19 -23.66 -9.97 0.84
C ASN A 19 -23.08 -9.59 -0.52
N VAL A 20 -21.77 -9.32 -0.60
CA VAL A 20 -21.07 -9.07 -1.86
C VAL A 20 -21.23 -10.23 -2.82
N LEU A 21 -20.97 -11.47 -2.36
CA LEU A 21 -21.13 -12.67 -3.17
C LEU A 21 -22.57 -12.82 -3.69
N ASN A 22 -23.56 -12.67 -2.81
CA ASN A 22 -24.98 -12.75 -3.19
C ASN A 22 -25.37 -11.69 -4.23
N GLU A 23 -24.89 -10.45 -4.07
CA GLU A 23 -25.15 -9.40 -5.06
C GLU A 23 -24.52 -9.73 -6.42
N ILE A 24 -23.27 -10.19 -6.45
CA ILE A 24 -22.61 -10.61 -7.69
C ILE A 24 -23.43 -11.70 -8.39
N GLU A 25 -23.82 -12.74 -7.66
CA GLU A 25 -24.61 -13.85 -8.19
C GLU A 25 -25.94 -13.38 -8.81
N LEU A 26 -26.64 -12.48 -8.12
CA LEU A 26 -27.90 -11.92 -8.58
C LEU A 26 -27.73 -10.99 -9.79
N LYS A 27 -26.70 -10.14 -9.80
CA LYS A 27 -26.51 -9.12 -10.85
C LYS A 27 -25.85 -9.66 -12.10
N LEU A 28 -25.05 -10.72 -12.00
CA LEU A 28 -24.41 -11.38 -13.14
C LEU A 28 -25.13 -12.68 -13.53
N ALA A 29 -26.35 -12.92 -13.04
CA ALA A 29 -27.19 -14.02 -13.50
C ALA A 29 -27.33 -13.99 -15.03
N GLY A 30 -27.01 -15.11 -15.69
CA GLY A 30 -27.01 -15.22 -17.15
C GLY A 30 -25.70 -14.84 -17.85
N HIS A 31 -24.65 -14.44 -17.11
CA HIS A 31 -23.30 -14.26 -17.63
C HIS A 31 -22.38 -15.42 -17.19
N ASN A 32 -21.28 -15.64 -17.90
CA ASN A 32 -20.30 -16.69 -17.56
C ASN A 32 -19.23 -16.11 -16.63
N TYR A 33 -19.46 -16.16 -15.32
CA TYR A 33 -18.55 -15.57 -14.34
C TYR A 33 -17.99 -16.60 -13.35
N GLU A 34 -16.86 -16.26 -12.77
CA GLU A 34 -16.34 -16.90 -11.56
C GLU A 34 -15.92 -15.81 -10.56
N ILE A 35 -15.91 -16.16 -9.28
CA ILE A 35 -15.50 -15.30 -8.17
C ILE A 35 -14.35 -15.97 -7.44
N ILE A 36 -13.23 -15.28 -7.33
CA ILE A 36 -12.02 -15.77 -6.66
C ILE A 36 -11.73 -14.83 -5.50
N VAL A 37 -12.08 -15.30 -4.30
CA VAL A 37 -11.79 -14.56 -3.08
C VAL A 37 -10.42 -14.99 -2.55
N VAL A 38 -9.56 -14.01 -2.31
CA VAL A 38 -8.19 -14.22 -1.84
C VAL A 38 -8.02 -13.58 -0.46
N ASP A 39 -8.06 -14.41 0.58
CA ASP A 39 -8.06 -13.98 1.97
C ASP A 39 -6.68 -14.08 2.63
N ASP A 40 -6.23 -12.98 3.23
CA ASP A 40 -4.90 -12.87 3.87
C ASP A 40 -4.89 -13.36 5.34
N ASN A 41 -5.49 -14.54 5.56
CA ASN A 41 -5.63 -15.18 6.85
C ASN A 41 -6.33 -14.26 7.86
N SER A 42 -7.54 -13.84 7.50
CA SER A 42 -8.36 -12.96 8.31
C SER A 42 -8.69 -13.62 9.66
N PRO A 43 -8.45 -12.95 10.80
CA PRO A 43 -8.81 -13.46 12.12
C PRO A 43 -10.32 -13.48 12.40
N ASP A 44 -11.14 -12.81 11.59
CA ASP A 44 -12.57 -12.63 11.80
C ASP A 44 -13.45 -13.74 11.18
N GLY A 45 -12.84 -14.75 10.55
CA GLY A 45 -13.56 -15.86 9.93
C GLY A 45 -14.02 -15.60 8.49
N THR A 46 -13.54 -14.53 7.83
CA THR A 46 -13.85 -14.22 6.42
C THR A 46 -13.68 -15.46 5.52
N SER A 47 -12.54 -16.14 5.61
CA SER A 47 -12.23 -17.30 4.75
C SER A 47 -13.20 -18.47 4.95
N GLU A 48 -13.66 -18.68 6.18
CA GLU A 48 -14.58 -19.75 6.57
C GLU A 48 -15.97 -19.51 6.00
N LEU A 49 -16.43 -18.25 5.98
CA LEU A 49 -17.70 -17.87 5.36
C LEU A 49 -17.67 -18.10 3.85
N VAL A 50 -16.60 -17.69 3.18
CA VAL A 50 -16.47 -17.88 1.73
C VAL A 50 -16.37 -19.37 1.38
N LYS A 51 -15.63 -20.17 2.15
CA LYS A 51 -15.56 -21.63 1.95
C LYS A 51 -16.91 -22.32 2.04
N LYS A 52 -17.81 -21.87 2.91
CA LYS A 52 -19.19 -22.39 2.95
C LYS A 52 -19.93 -22.06 1.65
N ARG A 53 -19.81 -20.83 1.16
CA ARG A 53 -20.41 -20.40 -0.12
C ARG A 53 -19.84 -21.15 -1.32
N SER A 54 -18.54 -21.49 -1.34
CA SER A 54 -17.94 -22.27 -2.43
C SER A 54 -18.44 -23.71 -2.52
N ILE A 55 -18.95 -24.28 -1.41
CA ILE A 55 -19.61 -25.59 -1.42
C ILE A 55 -20.98 -25.51 -2.10
N GLU A 56 -21.70 -24.40 -1.90
CA GLU A 56 -23.05 -24.17 -2.41
C GLU A 56 -23.04 -23.69 -3.88
N ASN A 57 -22.00 -22.96 -4.30
CA ASN A 57 -21.85 -22.46 -5.66
C ASN A 57 -20.43 -22.71 -6.21
N ARG A 58 -20.34 -23.49 -7.29
CA ARG A 58 -19.07 -23.87 -7.95
C ARG A 58 -18.38 -22.70 -8.65
N ASN A 59 -19.06 -21.58 -8.89
CA ASN A 59 -18.46 -20.39 -9.45
C ASN A 59 -17.65 -19.61 -8.41
N ILE A 60 -17.68 -19.98 -7.13
CA ILE A 60 -16.97 -19.30 -6.05
C ILE A 60 -15.77 -20.14 -5.61
N LEU A 61 -14.59 -19.55 -5.64
CA LEU A 61 -13.34 -20.11 -5.14
C LEU A 61 -12.84 -19.28 -3.96
N CYS A 62 -12.38 -19.96 -2.91
CA CYS A 62 -11.73 -19.35 -1.76
C CYS A 62 -10.27 -19.79 -1.65
N ILE A 63 -9.36 -18.83 -1.61
CA ILE A 63 -7.95 -19.02 -1.28
C ILE A 63 -7.69 -18.37 0.08
N ARG A 64 -7.14 -19.12 1.03
CA ARG A 64 -6.65 -18.57 2.30
C ARG A 64 -5.13 -18.62 2.32
N ARG A 65 -4.49 -17.47 2.45
CA ARG A 65 -3.02 -17.32 2.41
C ARG A 65 -2.46 -17.09 3.79
N THR A 66 -1.57 -17.96 4.24
CA THR A 66 -0.94 -17.87 5.57
C THR A 66 0.52 -17.40 5.52
N TRP A 67 1.15 -17.43 4.35
CA TRP A 67 2.57 -17.16 4.15
C TRP A 67 2.87 -15.75 3.61
N LYS A 68 1.86 -15.02 3.15
CA LYS A 68 2.02 -13.72 2.48
C LYS A 68 0.79 -12.84 2.74
N LYS A 69 1.01 -11.53 2.79
CA LYS A 69 -0.04 -10.52 2.89
C LYS A 69 0.21 -9.40 1.89
N GLY A 70 -0.84 -8.70 1.49
CA GLY A 70 -0.78 -7.50 0.68
C GLY A 70 -1.77 -7.56 -0.48
N LEU A 71 -2.50 -6.45 -0.69
CA LEU A 71 -3.57 -6.35 -1.68
C LEU A 71 -3.09 -6.71 -3.09
N SER A 72 -2.02 -6.07 -3.57
CA SER A 72 -1.49 -6.35 -4.91
C SER A 72 -1.11 -7.81 -5.08
N SER A 73 -0.48 -8.40 -4.06
CA SER A 73 -0.13 -9.82 -4.09
C SER A 73 -1.33 -10.75 -4.06
N ALA A 74 -2.43 -10.38 -3.41
CA ALA A 74 -3.68 -11.15 -3.38
C ALA A 74 -4.31 -11.16 -4.77
N VAL A 75 -4.34 -10.01 -5.42
CA VAL A 75 -4.85 -9.89 -6.79
C VAL A 75 -4.03 -10.72 -7.78
N VAL A 76 -2.70 -10.66 -7.73
CA VAL A 76 -1.83 -11.47 -8.61
C VAL A 76 -2.14 -12.96 -8.47
N GLU A 77 -2.33 -13.44 -7.24
CA GLU A 77 -2.63 -14.85 -6.98
C GLU A 77 -4.04 -15.25 -7.44
N GLY A 78 -5.03 -14.38 -7.23
CA GLY A 78 -6.38 -14.58 -7.76
C GLY A 78 -6.40 -14.61 -9.29
N VAL A 79 -5.59 -13.75 -9.93
CA VAL A 79 -5.41 -13.75 -11.40
C VAL A 79 -4.74 -15.04 -11.87
N ALA A 80 -3.73 -15.55 -11.16
CA ALA A 80 -3.09 -16.81 -11.52
C ALA A 80 -4.08 -18.00 -11.50
N LEU A 81 -5.03 -18.01 -10.56
CA LEU A 81 -6.07 -19.04 -10.47
C LEU A 81 -7.29 -18.81 -11.37
N SER A 82 -7.39 -17.64 -12.02
CA SER A 82 -8.51 -17.33 -12.90
C SER A 82 -8.52 -18.19 -14.17
N SER A 83 -9.70 -18.60 -14.60
CA SER A 83 -9.92 -19.36 -15.85
C SER A 83 -10.26 -18.46 -17.04
N LYS A 84 -10.73 -17.22 -16.82
CA LYS A 84 -11.16 -16.30 -17.88
C LYS A 84 -10.03 -15.35 -18.31
N GLU A 85 -10.12 -14.86 -19.54
CA GLU A 85 -9.19 -13.86 -20.05
C GLU A 85 -9.44 -12.47 -19.45
N LEU A 86 -10.69 -12.16 -19.10
CA LEU A 86 -11.06 -10.86 -18.54
C LEU A 86 -11.13 -10.93 -17.03
N ILE A 87 -10.37 -10.08 -16.37
CA ILE A 87 -10.31 -9.98 -14.91
C ILE A 87 -11.02 -8.71 -14.46
N CYS A 88 -11.93 -8.84 -13.50
CA CYS A 88 -12.44 -7.74 -12.70
C CYS A 88 -11.81 -7.80 -11.32
N VAL A 89 -11.11 -6.76 -10.90
CA VAL A 89 -10.72 -6.62 -9.49
C VAL A 89 -11.78 -5.77 -8.81
N MET A 90 -12.21 -6.17 -7.61
CA MET A 90 -13.23 -5.49 -6.84
C MET A 90 -12.97 -5.62 -5.33
N ASP A 91 -13.19 -4.54 -4.57
CA ASP A 91 -13.06 -4.58 -3.10
C ASP A 91 -14.19 -5.42 -2.46
N GLY A 92 -13.90 -6.05 -1.31
CA GLY A 92 -14.84 -6.90 -0.56
C GLY A 92 -15.78 -6.16 0.41
N ASP A 93 -15.76 -4.83 0.44
CA ASP A 93 -16.45 -4.00 1.45
C ASP A 93 -17.91 -3.64 1.11
N GLY A 94 -18.42 -4.12 -0.03
CA GLY A 94 -19.80 -3.89 -0.48
C GLY A 94 -20.09 -2.50 -1.03
N GLN A 95 -19.07 -1.66 -1.23
CA GLN A 95 -19.27 -0.32 -1.77
C GLN A 95 -19.49 -0.28 -3.29
N HIS A 96 -18.94 -1.25 -4.01
CA HIS A 96 -19.03 -1.35 -5.47
C HIS A 96 -20.31 -2.09 -5.88
N ASP A 97 -21.08 -1.54 -6.83
CA ASP A 97 -22.26 -2.22 -7.38
C ASP A 97 -21.85 -3.23 -8.48
N PRO A 98 -22.10 -4.54 -8.33
CA PRO A 98 -21.71 -5.52 -9.34
C PRO A 98 -22.36 -5.31 -10.72
N LYS A 99 -23.46 -4.54 -10.83
CA LYS A 99 -24.02 -4.17 -12.14
C LYS A 99 -23.05 -3.35 -12.99
N ASP A 100 -22.19 -2.56 -12.36
CA ASP A 100 -21.22 -1.73 -13.07
C ASP A 100 -20.19 -2.56 -13.83
N ILE A 101 -19.95 -3.82 -13.42
CA ILE A 101 -19.08 -4.76 -14.14
C ILE A 101 -19.57 -4.95 -15.57
N ILE A 102 -20.86 -5.16 -15.79
CA ILE A 102 -21.42 -5.38 -17.14
C ILE A 102 -21.23 -4.13 -18.00
N LYS A 103 -21.55 -2.95 -17.46
CA LYS A 103 -21.33 -1.66 -18.13
C LYS A 103 -19.87 -1.45 -18.52
N MET A 104 -18.94 -1.83 -17.64
CA MET A 104 -17.51 -1.73 -17.91
C MET A 104 -17.07 -2.73 -19.00
N ILE A 105 -17.63 -3.95 -19.05
CA ILE A 105 -17.35 -4.92 -20.13
C ILE A 105 -17.84 -4.39 -21.48
N GLU A 106 -19.06 -3.86 -21.53
CA GLU A 106 -19.63 -3.25 -22.74
C GLU A 106 -18.77 -2.09 -23.24
N HIS A 107 -18.36 -1.18 -22.35
CA HIS A 107 -17.48 -0.06 -22.68
C HIS A 107 -16.12 -0.54 -23.20
N LYS A 108 -15.52 -1.53 -22.51
CA LYS A 108 -14.25 -2.13 -22.93
C LYS A 108 -14.33 -2.68 -24.37
N ASN A 109 -15.40 -3.39 -24.69
CA ASN A 109 -15.58 -4.02 -26.00
C ASN A 109 -15.89 -2.99 -27.09
N ALA A 110 -16.71 -1.98 -26.79
CA ALA A 110 -17.07 -0.93 -27.74
C ALA A 110 -15.87 -0.12 -28.22
N TYR A 111 -14.87 0.10 -27.35
CA TYR A 111 -13.71 0.94 -27.63
C TYR A 111 -12.38 0.17 -27.76
N ASP A 112 -12.41 -1.17 -27.78
CA ASP A 112 -11.22 -2.04 -27.81
C ASP A 112 -10.17 -1.64 -26.76
N LEU A 113 -10.61 -1.55 -25.49
CA LEU A 113 -9.77 -1.14 -24.38
C LEU A 113 -9.05 -2.33 -23.74
N ASP A 114 -7.86 -2.05 -23.20
CA ASP A 114 -7.06 -2.98 -22.42
C ASP A 114 -7.44 -2.96 -20.94
N LEU A 115 -7.86 -1.79 -20.45
CA LEU A 115 -8.24 -1.54 -19.06
C LEU A 115 -9.45 -0.60 -18.99
N VAL A 116 -10.41 -0.89 -18.11
CA VAL A 116 -11.50 0.04 -17.78
C VAL A 116 -11.57 0.20 -16.27
N SER A 117 -11.46 1.42 -15.76
CA SER A 117 -11.58 1.70 -14.33
C SER A 117 -12.93 2.32 -13.98
N GLY A 118 -13.50 1.88 -12.87
CA GLY A 118 -14.73 2.45 -12.33
C GLY A 118 -14.45 3.72 -11.55
N SER A 119 -14.92 4.87 -12.04
CA SER A 119 -14.67 6.16 -11.42
C SER A 119 -15.84 6.66 -10.59
N ARG A 120 -15.53 7.03 -9.34
CA ARG A 120 -16.47 7.68 -8.41
C ARG A 120 -16.75 9.13 -8.79
N PHE A 121 -15.85 9.75 -9.56
CA PHE A 121 -15.85 11.19 -9.81
C PHE A 121 -16.18 11.58 -11.25
N LEU A 122 -16.25 10.61 -12.15
CA LEU A 122 -16.59 10.85 -13.56
C LEU A 122 -18.02 11.40 -13.67
N ASN A 123 -18.20 12.47 -14.45
CA ASN A 123 -19.46 13.18 -14.67
C ASN A 123 -20.13 13.76 -13.41
N LEU A 124 -19.46 13.80 -12.25
CA LEU A 124 -19.96 14.59 -11.12
C LEU A 124 -19.78 16.07 -11.44
N SER A 125 -20.90 16.79 -11.56
CA SER A 125 -20.85 18.25 -11.65
C SER A 125 -20.20 18.83 -10.40
N SER A 126 -19.38 19.85 -10.59
CA SER A 126 -18.69 20.58 -9.53
C SER A 126 -19.60 21.13 -8.42
N GLU A 127 -20.92 21.17 -8.66
CA GLU A 127 -21.93 21.79 -7.79
C GLU A 127 -22.50 20.89 -6.68
N ILE A 128 -22.50 19.55 -6.82
CA ILE A 128 -23.14 18.66 -5.81
C ILE A 128 -22.15 18.18 -4.72
N ALA A 129 -20.86 18.47 -4.86
CA ALA A 129 -19.82 17.84 -4.05
C ALA A 129 -19.07 18.84 -3.14
N LEU A 130 -19.80 19.53 -2.25
CA LEU A 130 -19.21 20.42 -1.24
C LEU A 130 -19.37 19.88 0.18
N SER A 131 -18.48 18.96 0.56
CA SER A 131 -17.90 18.97 1.92
C SER A 131 -16.43 19.37 1.79
N LYS A 132 -16.14 20.66 2.03
CA LYS A 132 -14.92 21.36 1.58
C LYS A 132 -13.59 20.79 2.10
N ASN A 133 -13.58 20.00 3.19
CA ASN A 133 -12.33 19.54 3.80
C ASN A 133 -11.90 18.11 3.46
N ARG A 134 -12.84 17.18 3.13
CA ARG A 134 -12.47 15.82 2.67
C ARG A 134 -12.16 15.78 1.18
N LYS A 135 -12.79 16.64 0.38
CA LYS A 135 -12.60 16.67 -1.08
C LYS A 135 -11.23 17.23 -1.48
N SER A 136 -10.74 18.28 -0.80
CA SER A 136 -9.43 18.90 -1.12
C SER A 136 -8.24 17.94 -0.98
N LEU A 137 -8.20 17.11 0.07
CA LEU A 137 -7.14 16.08 0.20
C LEU A 137 -7.25 14.97 -0.85
N SER A 138 -8.47 14.57 -1.21
CA SER A 138 -8.70 13.57 -2.26
C SER A 138 -8.29 14.11 -3.63
N ASP A 139 -8.68 15.35 -3.96
CA ASP A 139 -8.34 16.02 -5.22
C ASP A 139 -6.83 16.26 -5.33
N ALA A 140 -6.18 16.68 -4.24
CA ALA A 140 -4.72 16.83 -4.20
C ALA A 140 -4.00 15.48 -4.39
N GLY A 141 -4.47 14.42 -3.73
CA GLY A 141 -3.94 13.07 -3.90
C GLY A 141 -4.13 12.52 -5.31
N ILE A 142 -5.30 12.76 -5.92
CA ILE A 142 -5.60 12.37 -7.31
C ILE A 142 -4.72 13.16 -8.28
N SER A 143 -4.58 14.47 -8.09
CA SER A 143 -3.72 15.32 -8.93
C SER A 143 -2.25 14.89 -8.84
N PHE A 144 -1.78 14.60 -7.62
CA PHE A 144 -0.44 14.07 -7.38
C PHE A 144 -0.24 12.71 -8.07
N ALA A 145 -1.15 11.76 -7.88
CA ALA A 145 -1.08 10.45 -8.56
C ALA A 145 -1.05 10.62 -10.09
N ASN A 146 -1.93 11.45 -10.65
CA ASN A 146 -1.99 11.72 -12.09
C ASN A 146 -0.71 12.33 -12.67
N SER A 147 0.13 12.98 -11.86
CA SER A 147 1.43 13.50 -12.34
C SER A 147 2.40 12.39 -12.77
N PHE A 148 2.20 11.16 -12.28
CA PHE A 148 3.00 9.99 -12.64
C PHE A 148 2.39 9.15 -13.77
N LEU A 149 1.13 9.42 -14.14
CA LEU A 149 0.41 8.65 -15.14
C LEU A 149 0.52 9.29 -16.54
N LYS A 150 0.45 8.47 -17.59
CA LYS A 150 0.41 9.00 -18.98
C LYS A 150 -0.98 9.51 -19.34
N LYS A 151 -2.02 8.70 -19.10
CA LYS A 151 -3.42 9.10 -19.22
C LYS A 151 -3.91 9.53 -17.85
N LYS A 152 -4.43 10.77 -17.76
CA LYS A 152 -5.03 11.27 -16.52
C LYS A 152 -6.39 10.61 -16.33
N LEU A 153 -6.64 10.13 -15.13
CA LEU A 153 -7.91 9.53 -14.72
C LEU A 153 -8.54 10.38 -13.63
N THR A 154 -9.86 10.45 -13.61
CA THR A 154 -10.62 11.09 -12.54
C THR A 154 -10.50 10.31 -11.23
N ASP A 155 -10.31 8.98 -11.28
CA ASP A 155 -10.15 8.15 -10.09
C ASP A 155 -9.07 7.04 -10.25
N PRO A 156 -7.78 7.40 -10.23
CA PRO A 156 -6.68 6.43 -10.42
C PRO A 156 -6.48 5.45 -9.24
N MET A 157 -7.26 5.60 -8.15
CA MET A 157 -7.15 4.81 -6.92
C MET A 157 -8.39 3.95 -6.64
N THR A 158 -9.28 3.79 -7.62
CA THR A 158 -10.43 2.91 -7.48
C THR A 158 -10.00 1.45 -7.27
N GLY A 159 -10.77 0.71 -6.48
CA GLY A 159 -10.61 -0.73 -6.30
C GLY A 159 -11.43 -1.55 -7.29
N LEU A 160 -12.20 -0.90 -8.18
CA LEU A 160 -13.00 -1.55 -9.22
C LEU A 160 -12.43 -1.26 -10.60
N PHE A 161 -11.85 -2.27 -11.25
CA PHE A 161 -11.35 -2.15 -12.62
C PHE A 161 -11.38 -3.49 -13.37
N LEU A 162 -11.58 -3.41 -14.68
CA LEU A 162 -11.48 -4.51 -15.63
C LEU A 162 -10.16 -4.45 -16.38
N ILE A 163 -9.52 -5.60 -16.61
CA ILE A 163 -8.26 -5.70 -17.34
C ILE A 163 -8.09 -7.07 -17.97
N LYS A 164 -7.36 -7.16 -19.10
CA LYS A 164 -6.96 -8.45 -19.67
C LYS A 164 -5.95 -9.16 -18.73
N LYS A 165 -6.16 -10.45 -18.50
CA LYS A 165 -5.34 -11.33 -17.65
C LYS A 165 -3.84 -11.22 -18.00
N SER A 166 -3.52 -11.32 -19.28
CA SER A 166 -2.15 -11.27 -19.81
C SER A 166 -1.39 -9.99 -19.42
N ILE A 167 -2.07 -8.87 -19.19
CA ILE A 167 -1.42 -7.62 -18.78
C ILE A 167 -0.85 -7.77 -17.37
N ILE A 168 -1.63 -8.33 -16.44
CA ILE A 168 -1.18 -8.55 -15.06
C ILE A 168 -0.05 -9.59 -15.05
N GLU A 169 -0.19 -10.69 -15.78
CA GLU A 169 0.84 -11.73 -15.87
C GLU A 169 2.19 -11.19 -16.37
N ASN A 170 2.18 -10.25 -17.32
CA ASN A 170 3.39 -9.64 -17.87
C ASN A 170 4.08 -8.62 -16.93
N ILE A 171 3.39 -8.14 -15.90
CA ILE A 171 3.91 -7.12 -14.98
C ILE A 171 3.98 -7.60 -13.53
N GLN A 172 3.49 -8.79 -13.22
CA GLN A 172 3.34 -9.30 -11.85
C GLN A 172 4.61 -9.26 -11.00
N ASP A 173 5.78 -9.47 -11.61
CA ASP A 173 7.07 -9.44 -10.92
C ASP A 173 7.54 -8.02 -10.56
N ARG A 174 7.01 -7.03 -11.28
CA ARG A 174 7.30 -5.61 -11.10
C ARG A 174 6.27 -4.89 -10.25
N LEU A 175 5.11 -5.50 -9.99
CA LEU A 175 4.09 -4.91 -9.13
C LEU A 175 4.60 -4.81 -7.69
N TYR A 176 4.29 -3.69 -7.04
CA TYR A 176 4.54 -3.46 -5.64
C TYR A 176 3.60 -4.34 -4.80
N LYS A 177 4.14 -5.45 -4.28
CA LYS A 177 3.38 -6.57 -3.69
C LYS A 177 2.67 -6.21 -2.38
N ASP A 178 3.27 -5.35 -1.58
CA ASP A 178 2.68 -4.80 -0.33
C ASP A 178 1.70 -3.64 -0.61
N GLY A 179 1.48 -3.28 -1.89
CA GLY A 179 0.82 -2.06 -2.31
C GLY A 179 -0.63 -1.89 -1.86
N PHE A 180 -1.02 -0.62 -1.75
CA PHE A 180 -2.36 -0.20 -1.32
C PHE A 180 -3.33 0.01 -2.51
N LYS A 181 -2.82 0.36 -3.70
CA LYS A 181 -3.63 0.62 -4.91
C LYS A 181 -3.00 0.03 -6.16
N ILE A 182 -3.35 -1.22 -6.47
CA ILE A 182 -2.81 -1.97 -7.61
C ILE A 182 -3.12 -1.31 -8.96
N LEU A 183 -4.30 -0.69 -9.14
CA LEU A 183 -4.64 0.00 -10.39
C LEU A 183 -3.60 1.08 -10.74
N PHE A 184 -3.26 1.91 -9.76
CA PHE A 184 -2.25 2.95 -9.91
C PHE A 184 -0.89 2.37 -10.32
N ASP A 185 -0.52 1.23 -9.72
CA ASP A 185 0.69 0.48 -10.03
C ASP A 185 0.75 0.04 -11.49
N ILE A 186 -0.33 -0.59 -11.95
CA ILE A 186 -0.48 -1.09 -13.32
C ILE A 186 -0.31 0.04 -14.32
N LEU A 187 -0.95 1.18 -14.06
CA LEU A 187 -0.91 2.36 -14.94
C LEU A 187 0.46 3.06 -14.94
N MET A 188 1.19 3.04 -13.83
CA MET A 188 2.57 3.53 -13.78
C MET A 188 3.53 2.63 -14.57
N LEU A 189 3.41 1.31 -14.41
CA LEU A 189 4.31 0.33 -15.03
C LEU A 189 4.06 0.15 -16.52
N ASN A 190 2.80 0.26 -16.96
CA ASN A 190 2.42 0.06 -18.36
C ASN A 190 1.74 1.31 -18.94
N ARG A 191 2.59 2.25 -19.38
CA ARG A 191 2.16 3.55 -19.92
C ARG A 191 1.55 3.48 -21.33
N THR A 192 1.48 2.30 -21.95
CA THR A 192 0.92 2.13 -23.31
C THR A 192 -0.49 1.55 -23.33
N LEU A 193 -1.05 1.19 -22.16
CA LEU A 193 -2.39 0.62 -22.08
C LEU A 193 -3.45 1.57 -22.65
N LYS A 194 -4.33 1.03 -23.50
CA LYS A 194 -5.59 1.70 -23.85
C LYS A 194 -6.53 1.60 -22.64
N SER A 195 -6.52 2.60 -21.78
CA SER A 195 -7.40 2.66 -20.62
C SER A 195 -8.52 3.68 -20.79
N ASP A 196 -9.66 3.49 -20.15
CA ASP A 196 -10.71 4.51 -20.00
C ASP A 196 -11.53 4.35 -18.72
N GLU A 197 -12.38 5.32 -18.41
CA GLU A 197 -13.21 5.33 -17.19
C GLU A 197 -14.68 5.16 -17.47
N VAL A 198 -15.36 4.46 -16.57
CA VAL A 198 -16.81 4.37 -16.52
C VAL A 198 -17.28 4.91 -15.18
N GLN A 199 -18.32 5.75 -15.19
CA GLN A 199 -18.92 6.23 -13.93
C GLN A 199 -19.61 5.06 -13.23
N ILE A 200 -19.30 4.88 -11.95
CA ILE A 200 -19.83 3.80 -11.11
C ILE A 200 -20.68 4.34 -9.96
N ASN A 201 -21.56 3.48 -9.45
CA ASN A 201 -22.33 3.77 -8.25
C ASN A 201 -21.56 3.28 -7.01
N PHE A 202 -20.98 4.21 -6.27
CA PHE A 202 -20.18 3.92 -5.09
C PHE A 202 -20.96 4.21 -3.81
N ARG A 203 -21.31 3.14 -3.10
CA ARG A 203 -22.17 3.17 -1.92
C ARG A 203 -21.36 3.53 -0.67
N PRO A 204 -21.98 4.15 0.37
CA PRO A 204 -21.33 4.28 1.67
C PRO A 204 -21.04 2.90 2.27
N ARG A 205 -19.95 2.77 3.03
CA ARG A 205 -19.65 1.55 3.78
C ARG A 205 -20.78 1.24 4.76
N VAL A 206 -21.17 -0.03 4.81
CA VAL A 206 -22.11 -0.55 5.82
C VAL A 206 -21.38 -0.75 7.15
N ALA A 207 -20.12 -1.20 7.11
CA ALA A 207 -19.27 -1.41 8.27
C ALA A 207 -17.79 -1.06 8.00
N GLY A 208 -17.05 -0.73 9.07
CA GLY A 208 -15.60 -0.44 9.05
C GLY A 208 -15.22 1.04 8.92
N ASP A 209 -14.15 1.43 9.61
CA ASP A 209 -13.60 2.80 9.59
C ASP A 209 -12.63 3.00 8.42
N SER A 210 -12.99 3.85 7.45
CA SER A 210 -12.03 4.38 6.47
C SER A 210 -11.63 5.80 6.83
N LYS A 211 -10.56 5.94 7.62
CA LYS A 211 -9.83 7.20 7.73
C LYS A 211 -8.66 7.13 6.76
N LEU A 212 -8.53 8.13 5.89
CA LEU A 212 -7.28 8.39 5.16
C LEU A 212 -6.17 8.47 6.21
N ASN A 213 -5.45 7.38 6.35
CA ASN A 213 -4.44 7.25 7.38
C ASN A 213 -3.12 7.76 6.79
N ILE A 214 -2.29 8.40 7.59
CA ILE A 214 -0.99 8.90 7.14
C ILE A 214 -0.13 7.76 6.57
N SER A 215 -0.30 6.54 7.08
CA SER A 215 0.31 5.32 6.53
C SER A 215 -0.06 5.09 5.05
N THR A 216 -1.30 5.40 4.64
CA THR A 216 -1.72 5.31 3.24
C THR A 216 -0.90 6.22 2.33
N ILE A 217 -0.63 7.45 2.78
CA ILE A 217 0.18 8.42 2.03
C ILE A 217 1.62 7.91 1.90
N PHE A 218 2.21 7.42 2.99
CA PHE A 218 3.57 6.87 2.97
C PHE A 218 3.70 5.61 2.10
N ASN A 219 2.70 4.72 2.12
CA ASN A 219 2.67 3.55 1.25
C ASN A 219 2.63 3.96 -0.23
N MET A 220 1.82 4.97 -0.58
CA MET A 220 1.75 5.49 -1.94
C MET A 220 3.09 6.12 -2.37
N LEU A 221 3.72 6.93 -1.51
CA LEU A 221 5.03 7.52 -1.81
C LEU A 221 6.11 6.45 -1.98
N GLY A 222 6.13 5.45 -1.11
CA GLY A 222 7.06 4.32 -1.21
C GLY A 222 6.88 3.56 -2.52
N GLN A 223 5.64 3.26 -2.90
CA GLN A 223 5.31 2.62 -4.17
C GLN A 223 5.81 3.43 -5.38
N ILE A 224 5.63 4.75 -5.36
CA ILE A 224 6.10 5.63 -6.44
C ILE A 224 7.63 5.55 -6.55
N VAL A 225 8.34 5.64 -5.43
CA VAL A 225 9.81 5.56 -5.41
C VAL A 225 10.29 4.20 -5.92
N GLU A 226 9.69 3.10 -5.49
CA GLU A 226 10.06 1.77 -5.94
C GLU A 226 9.84 1.60 -7.45
N ASN A 227 8.72 2.09 -7.98
CA ASN A 227 8.42 2.05 -9.41
C ASN A 227 9.38 2.92 -10.23
N VAL A 228 9.64 4.16 -9.80
CA VAL A 228 10.55 5.09 -10.49
C VAL A 228 11.98 4.55 -10.48
N THR A 229 12.39 3.92 -9.39
CA THR A 229 13.73 3.34 -9.24
C THR A 229 13.84 1.91 -9.76
N LYS A 230 12.75 1.34 -10.31
CA LYS A 230 12.68 -0.05 -10.80
C LYS A 230 13.15 -1.07 -9.77
N GLY A 231 12.80 -0.85 -8.50
CA GLY A 231 13.16 -1.72 -7.38
C GLY A 231 14.55 -1.52 -6.79
N LEU A 232 15.35 -0.55 -7.27
CA LEU A 232 16.66 -0.24 -6.66
C LEU A 232 16.52 0.27 -5.22
N LEU A 233 15.49 1.07 -4.95
CA LEU A 233 15.16 1.53 -3.60
C LEU A 233 13.84 0.92 -3.15
N PRO A 234 13.84 0.00 -2.17
CA PRO A 234 12.61 -0.53 -1.60
C PRO A 234 11.75 0.59 -1.01
N ALA A 235 10.42 0.50 -1.17
CA ALA A 235 9.48 1.45 -0.58
C ALA A 235 9.70 1.65 0.94
N SER A 236 9.96 0.56 1.66
CA SER A 236 10.24 0.59 3.10
C SER A 236 11.54 1.32 3.44
N PHE A 237 12.57 1.27 2.58
CA PHE A 237 13.79 2.05 2.80
C PHE A 237 13.52 3.56 2.72
N PHE A 238 12.71 3.98 1.74
CA PHE A 238 12.33 5.38 1.57
C PHE A 238 11.55 5.91 2.78
N VAL A 239 10.52 5.17 3.23
CA VAL A 239 9.74 5.54 4.43
C VAL A 239 10.63 5.56 5.67
N PHE A 240 11.53 4.58 5.82
CA PHE A 240 12.49 4.52 6.92
C PHE A 240 13.41 5.76 6.96
N ALA A 241 13.88 6.23 5.79
CA ALA A 241 14.71 7.44 5.69
C ALA A 241 13.95 8.71 6.08
N ILE A 242 12.66 8.82 5.71
CA ILE A 242 11.83 9.95 6.14
C ILE A 242 11.63 9.92 7.66
N VAL A 243 11.31 8.76 8.23
CA VAL A 243 11.20 8.62 9.70
C VAL A 243 12.50 9.01 10.38
N GLY A 244 13.65 8.56 9.87
CA GLY A 244 14.97 8.97 10.37
C GLY A 244 15.17 10.49 10.36
N SER A 245 14.76 11.15 9.28
CA SER A 245 14.84 12.61 9.12
C SER A 245 13.93 13.34 10.13
N VAL A 246 12.71 12.85 10.34
CA VAL A 246 11.80 13.35 11.40
C VAL A 246 12.45 13.18 12.78
N GLY A 247 13.10 12.05 13.03
CA GLY A 247 13.86 11.81 14.26
C GLY A 247 14.95 12.85 14.53
N VAL A 248 15.65 13.32 13.51
CA VAL A 248 16.66 14.40 13.65
C VAL A 248 15.99 15.70 14.09
N VAL A 249 14.85 16.06 13.49
CA VAL A 249 14.09 17.26 13.88
C VAL A 249 13.59 17.15 15.33
N ILE A 250 13.08 15.98 15.73
CA ILE A 250 12.68 15.70 17.11
C ILE A 250 13.87 15.87 18.06
N HIS A 251 15.01 15.27 17.71
CA HIS A 251 16.23 15.37 18.51
C HIS A 251 16.65 16.83 18.73
N ILE A 252 16.78 17.61 17.66
CA ILE A 252 17.20 19.02 17.73
C ILE A 252 16.21 19.86 18.55
N SER A 253 14.91 19.61 18.39
CA SER A 253 13.85 20.33 19.12
C SER A 253 13.91 20.08 20.62
N ILE A 254 14.05 18.81 21.01
CA ILE A 254 14.15 18.42 22.42
C ILE A 254 15.48 18.92 23.02
N LEU A 255 16.58 18.79 22.28
CA LEU A 255 17.89 19.25 22.73
C LEU A 255 17.86 20.75 23.00
N SER A 256 17.32 21.54 22.07
CA SER A 256 17.19 22.99 22.22
C SER A 256 16.36 23.38 23.45
N PHE A 257 15.29 22.64 23.73
CA PHE A 257 14.47 22.85 24.91
C PHE A 257 15.18 22.46 26.21
N LEU A 258 15.85 21.29 26.25
CA LEU A 258 16.53 20.81 27.46
C LEU A 258 17.79 21.61 27.80
N LEU A 259 18.46 22.22 26.82
CA LEU A 259 19.60 23.10 27.06
C LEU A 259 19.24 24.37 27.86
N LEU A 260 17.96 24.69 28.02
CA LEU A 260 17.50 25.77 28.90
C LEU A 260 17.68 25.44 30.39
N SER A 261 17.68 24.15 30.74
CA SER A 261 17.62 23.69 32.14
C SER A 261 18.69 22.67 32.52
N PHE A 262 19.34 22.03 31.54
CA PHE A 262 20.28 20.93 31.74
C PHE A 262 21.59 21.15 30.97
N GLY A 263 22.68 20.56 31.48
CA GLY A 263 23.96 20.53 30.77
C GLY A 263 23.92 19.69 29.49
N PHE A 264 24.78 20.02 28.52
CA PHE A 264 24.78 19.44 27.17
C PHE A 264 24.76 17.91 27.16
N VAL A 265 25.60 17.25 27.96
CA VAL A 265 25.71 15.77 27.97
C VAL A 265 24.37 15.13 28.36
N VAL A 266 23.72 15.63 29.41
CA VAL A 266 22.43 15.12 29.89
C VAL A 266 21.32 15.43 28.89
N ALA A 267 21.26 16.67 28.40
CA ALA A 267 20.28 17.10 27.40
C ALA A 267 20.38 16.26 26.11
N ASN A 268 21.60 16.03 25.62
CA ASN A 268 21.87 15.25 24.42
C ASN A 268 21.50 13.77 24.59
N ALA A 269 21.83 13.16 25.75
CA ALA A 269 21.47 11.78 26.04
C ALA A 269 19.95 11.57 26.06
N ILE A 270 19.21 12.44 26.74
CA ILE A 270 17.74 12.38 26.82
C ILE A 270 17.13 12.60 25.42
N SER A 271 17.61 13.61 24.68
CA SER A 271 17.11 13.90 23.33
C SER A 271 17.34 12.75 22.36
N THR A 272 18.51 12.11 22.43
CA THR A 272 18.83 10.91 21.63
C THR A 272 17.90 9.75 21.96
N PHE A 273 17.66 9.49 23.24
CA PHE A 273 16.78 8.40 23.66
C PHE A 273 15.33 8.62 23.19
N ILE A 274 14.81 9.84 23.31
CA ILE A 274 13.44 10.17 22.88
C ILE A 274 13.32 10.09 21.36
N ALA A 275 14.28 10.64 20.60
CA ALA A 275 14.29 10.57 19.15
C ALA A 275 14.37 9.12 18.63
N MET A 276 15.23 8.29 19.23
CA MET A 276 15.36 6.88 18.88
C MET A 276 14.07 6.10 19.19
N THR A 277 13.44 6.38 20.33
CA THR A 277 12.16 5.78 20.71
C THR A 277 11.05 6.19 19.75
N SER A 278 10.99 7.47 19.37
CA SER A 278 10.05 7.97 18.37
C SER A 278 10.24 7.30 17.02
N ASN A 279 11.49 7.21 16.53
CA ASN A 279 11.83 6.53 15.28
C ASN A 279 11.40 5.06 15.29
N TYR A 280 11.60 4.35 16.40
CA TYR A 280 11.14 2.98 16.54
C TYR A 280 9.62 2.86 16.37
N PHE A 281 8.84 3.65 17.12
CA PHE A 281 7.38 3.58 17.05
C PHE A 281 6.84 4.03 15.69
N LEU A 282 7.41 5.08 15.10
CA LEU A 282 7.05 5.54 13.76
C LEU A 282 7.38 4.50 12.70
N ASN A 283 8.55 3.85 12.77
CA ASN A 283 8.89 2.77 11.85
C ASN A 283 7.98 1.55 12.03
N ASN A 284 7.70 1.15 13.27
CA ASN A 284 6.75 0.07 13.53
C ASN A 284 5.38 0.39 12.91
N TYR A 285 4.91 1.62 13.05
CA TYR A 285 3.60 2.05 12.57
C TYR A 285 3.53 2.24 11.05
N LEU A 286 4.49 2.97 10.47
CA LEU A 286 4.49 3.40 9.06
C LEU A 286 5.24 2.42 8.16
N THR A 287 6.49 2.11 8.50
CA THR A 287 7.41 1.37 7.63
C THR A 287 7.12 -0.14 7.64
N PHE A 288 6.76 -0.69 8.80
CA PHE A 288 6.59 -2.13 9.02
C PHE A 288 5.17 -2.51 9.46
N HIS A 289 4.18 -1.65 9.17
CA HIS A 289 2.74 -1.95 9.24
C HIS A 289 2.24 -2.59 10.55
N ASN A 290 2.68 -2.06 11.69
CA ASN A 290 2.37 -2.52 13.05
C ASN A 290 2.68 -4.01 13.27
N LEU A 291 3.89 -4.44 12.89
CA LEU A 291 4.38 -5.79 13.15
C LEU A 291 4.39 -6.11 14.65
N HIS A 292 4.87 -5.21 15.50
CA HIS A 292 4.79 -5.34 16.95
C HIS A 292 3.50 -4.71 17.50
N LYS A 293 2.60 -5.56 17.99
CA LYS A 293 1.25 -5.18 18.44
C LYS A 293 1.15 -5.14 19.95
N THR A 294 1.72 -6.13 20.63
CA THR A 294 1.67 -6.24 22.09
C THR A 294 2.71 -5.36 22.75
N PHE A 295 2.52 -5.04 24.03
CA PHE A 295 3.50 -4.29 24.81
C PHE A 295 4.85 -5.02 24.88
N SER A 296 4.83 -6.34 25.10
CA SER A 296 6.04 -7.17 25.18
C SER A 296 6.83 -7.17 23.88
N GLU A 297 6.15 -7.36 22.74
CA GLU A 297 6.76 -7.24 21.40
C GLU A 297 7.36 -5.85 21.19
N ARG A 298 6.62 -4.80 21.57
CA ARG A 298 7.09 -3.42 21.40
C ARG A 298 8.33 -3.13 22.23
N LEU A 299 8.39 -3.61 23.47
CA LEU A 299 9.55 -3.43 24.35
C LEU A 299 10.77 -4.20 23.83
N SER A 300 10.60 -5.47 23.47
CA SER A 300 11.66 -6.29 22.88
C SER A 300 12.19 -5.68 21.58
N GLY A 301 11.29 -5.22 20.71
CA GLY A 301 11.64 -4.53 19.47
C GLY A 301 12.40 -3.23 19.71
N LEU A 302 12.04 -2.42 20.72
CA LEU A 302 12.75 -1.18 21.05
C LEU A 302 14.19 -1.45 21.52
N ILE A 303 14.41 -2.51 22.32
CA ILE A 303 15.74 -2.92 22.77
C ILE A 303 16.59 -3.34 21.56
N LYS A 304 16.04 -4.19 20.68
CA LYS A 304 16.73 -4.61 19.45
C LYS A 304 17.04 -3.42 18.55
N TYR A 305 16.08 -2.51 18.37
CA TYR A 305 16.25 -1.31 17.56
C TYR A 305 17.35 -0.40 18.10
N SER A 306 17.43 -0.25 19.43
CA SER A 306 18.48 0.52 20.08
C SER A 306 19.86 -0.09 19.84
N PHE A 307 19.95 -1.42 19.92
CA PHE A 307 21.19 -2.15 19.63
C PHE A 307 21.61 -2.00 18.16
N THR A 308 20.71 -2.15 17.21
CA THR A 308 21.02 -1.99 15.77
C THR A 308 21.40 -0.56 15.41
N ASN A 309 20.79 0.43 16.04
CA ASN A 309 21.12 1.84 15.83
C ASN A 309 22.56 2.16 16.28
N SER A 310 23.04 1.55 17.37
CA SER A 310 24.43 1.71 17.82
C SER A 310 25.47 1.25 16.78
N PHE A 311 25.26 0.12 16.12
CA PHE A 311 26.13 -0.33 15.03
C PHE A 311 26.12 0.62 13.83
N SER A 312 24.96 1.22 13.57
CA SER A 312 24.78 2.15 12.47
C SER A 312 25.56 3.45 12.69
N ILE A 313 25.68 3.89 13.96
CA ILE A 313 26.52 5.02 14.35
C ILE A 313 28.01 4.69 14.12
N LEU A 314 28.45 3.48 14.49
CA LEU A 314 29.83 3.05 14.24
C LEU A 314 30.16 3.01 12.75
N ALA A 315 29.24 2.48 11.92
CA ALA A 315 29.41 2.48 10.47
C ALA A 315 29.47 3.89 9.88
N ASN A 316 28.63 4.81 10.37
CA ASN A 316 28.67 6.22 9.98
C ASN A 316 30.05 6.82 10.26
N ILE A 317 30.52 6.73 11.51
CA ILE A 317 31.82 7.30 11.92
C ILE A 317 32.97 6.65 11.12
N GLY A 318 32.97 5.33 10.98
CA GLY A 318 34.03 4.60 10.28
C GLY A 318 34.11 4.97 8.80
N VAL A 319 32.97 4.98 8.09
CA VAL A 319 32.92 5.34 6.67
C VAL A 319 33.27 6.82 6.47
N ALA A 320 32.70 7.72 7.26
CA ALA A 320 33.02 9.16 7.16
C ALA A 320 34.52 9.40 7.36
N SER A 321 35.12 8.76 8.37
CA SER A 321 36.56 8.91 8.66
C SER A 321 37.42 8.42 7.50
N GLN A 322 37.06 7.29 6.87
CA GLN A 322 37.81 6.76 5.74
C GLN A 322 37.76 7.69 4.53
N PHE A 323 36.61 8.30 4.23
CA PHE A 323 36.51 9.25 3.12
C PHE A 323 37.27 10.55 3.42
N TYR A 324 37.21 11.03 4.66
CA TYR A 324 37.95 12.22 5.08
C TYR A 324 39.47 12.02 4.92
N ILE A 325 40.00 10.88 5.35
CA ILE A 325 41.44 10.54 5.19
C ILE A 325 41.84 10.45 3.71
N ASN A 326 40.91 10.12 2.81
CA ASN A 326 41.13 10.09 1.36
C ASN A 326 40.88 11.44 0.67
N ASN A 327 41.00 12.56 1.40
CA ASN A 327 40.90 13.94 0.90
C ASN A 327 39.53 14.33 0.32
N PHE A 328 38.45 13.67 0.73
CA PHE A 328 37.10 14.19 0.48
C PHE A 328 36.80 15.35 1.44
N SER A 329 35.91 16.27 1.03
CA SER A 329 35.50 17.37 1.92
C SER A 329 34.84 16.85 3.21
N GLU A 330 34.89 17.63 4.28
CA GLU A 330 34.26 17.31 5.57
C GLU A 330 32.76 17.02 5.40
N ILE A 331 32.07 17.87 4.65
CA ILE A 331 30.63 17.74 4.37
C ILE A 331 30.36 16.48 3.56
N SER A 332 31.11 16.23 2.49
CA SER A 332 30.95 15.03 1.67
C SER A 332 31.17 13.76 2.48
N SER A 333 32.22 13.75 3.30
CA SER A 333 32.58 12.61 4.15
C SER A 333 31.48 12.31 5.17
N ALA A 334 30.96 13.34 5.85
CA ALA A 334 29.86 13.21 6.78
C ALA A 334 28.57 12.69 6.11
N LEU A 335 28.22 13.21 4.92
CA LEU A 335 27.04 12.75 4.18
C LEU A 335 27.13 11.28 3.76
N ILE A 336 28.31 10.83 3.31
CA ILE A 336 28.55 9.44 2.95
C ILE A 336 28.46 8.53 4.17
N GLY A 337 29.02 8.95 5.31
CA GLY A 337 28.87 8.23 6.58
C GLY A 337 27.41 8.11 7.02
N ILE A 338 26.65 9.21 6.98
CA ILE A 338 25.22 9.22 7.32
C ILE A 338 24.45 8.25 6.42
N LEU A 339 24.74 8.25 5.11
CA LEU A 339 24.10 7.33 4.17
C LEU A 339 24.46 5.87 4.46
N ALA A 340 25.73 5.56 4.73
CA ALA A 340 26.16 4.21 5.08
C ALA A 340 25.52 3.72 6.38
N GLY A 341 25.46 4.58 7.41
CA GLY A 341 24.79 4.31 8.67
C GLY A 341 23.28 4.08 8.47
N LEU A 342 22.61 4.89 7.66
CA LEU A 342 21.19 4.75 7.32
C LEU A 342 20.91 3.40 6.63
N ILE A 343 21.72 3.04 5.64
CA ILE A 343 21.60 1.75 4.91
C ILE A 343 21.77 0.58 5.88
N LEU A 344 22.82 0.60 6.71
CA LEU A 344 23.05 -0.46 7.69
C LEU A 344 21.90 -0.55 8.70
N ASN A 345 21.43 0.59 9.21
CA ASN A 345 20.32 0.64 10.17
C ASN A 345 19.05 0.04 9.58
N TYR A 346 18.74 0.37 8.33
CA TYR A 346 17.59 -0.19 7.64
C TYR A 346 17.70 -1.72 7.51
N PHE A 347 18.83 -2.25 7.02
CA PHE A 347 18.99 -3.69 6.86
C PHE A 347 18.99 -4.46 8.18
N LEU A 348 19.64 -3.93 9.22
CA LEU A 348 19.58 -4.53 10.55
C LEU A 348 18.18 -4.46 11.14
N SER A 349 17.47 -3.34 10.96
CA SER A 349 16.08 -3.20 11.39
C SER A 349 15.17 -4.21 10.69
N LEU A 350 15.30 -4.35 9.37
CA LEU A 350 14.52 -5.29 8.57
C LEU A 350 14.74 -6.75 9.01
N ASN A 351 15.99 -7.14 9.25
CA ASN A 351 16.35 -8.55 9.46
C ASN A 351 16.36 -8.98 10.93
N LEU A 352 16.55 -8.06 11.88
CA LEU A 352 16.70 -8.38 13.31
C LEU A 352 15.56 -7.81 14.17
N VAL A 353 15.10 -6.59 13.86
CA VAL A 353 14.10 -5.88 14.68
C VAL A 353 12.70 -6.24 14.23
N PHE A 354 12.39 -6.06 12.96
CA PHE A 354 11.06 -6.20 12.35
C PHE A 354 10.96 -7.43 11.46
N LYS A 355 11.56 -8.54 11.91
CA LYS A 355 11.48 -9.82 11.21
C LYS A 355 10.05 -10.37 11.32
N LYS A 356 9.40 -10.62 10.17
CA LYS A 356 8.06 -11.23 10.07
C LYS A 356 8.02 -12.66 10.57
#